data_AF-X1R947-F1
#
_entry.id   AF-X1R947-F1
#
_cell.length_a   1.000
_cell.length_b   1.000
_cell.length_c   1.000
_cell.angle_alpha   90.00
_cell.angle_beta   90.00
_cell.angle_gamma   90.00
#
_symmetry.space_group_name_H-M   'P 1'
#
loop_
_entity.id
_entity.type
_entity.pdbx_description
1 polymer ?
#
loop_
_entity_poly.entity_id
_entity_poly.type
_entity_poly.pdbx_seq_one_letter_code
_entity_poly.pdbx_strand_id
1 'polypeptide(L)'
;NIDEEIGINIIKNSLKVPLRKIAENAGFEGGVVVEKVMGKEAGYGLNAETGKYENLIEAGVIDPAKVVRATIQNASSIANLILTTEALVTDIPEEKPAMPAMPPGGGMPPGGGMY
;
A
#
# COMPACT_ATOMS: atom_id res chain seq x y z
N ASN A 1 -20.87 13.62 18.34
CA ASN A 1 -21.90 12.78 17.70
C ASN A 1 -21.38 11.33 17.66
N ILE A 2 -22.23 10.30 17.77
CA ILE A 2 -21.77 8.89 17.78
C ILE A 2 -21.06 8.50 16.48
N ASP A 3 -21.54 8.98 15.34
CA ASP A 3 -20.94 8.71 14.03
C ASP A 3 -19.53 9.31 13.91
N GLU A 4 -19.33 10.50 14.48
CA GLU A 4 -18.00 11.15 14.54
C GLU A 4 -17.04 10.37 15.44
N GLU A 5 -17.52 9.86 16.58
CA GLU A 5 -16.69 9.04 17.48
C GLU A 5 -16.26 7.73 16.81
N ILE A 6 -17.18 7.09 16.07
CA ILE A 6 -16.85 5.91 15.25
C ILE A 6 -15.78 6.27 14.21
N GLY A 7 -15.95 7.37 13.49
CA GLY A 7 -14.97 7.85 12.50
C GLY A 7 -13.58 8.10 13.11
N ILE A 8 -13.51 8.77 14.26
CA ILE A 8 -12.25 9.00 14.99
C ILE A 8 -11.60 7.67 15.37
N ASN A 9 -12.37 6.69 15.85
CA ASN A 9 -11.87 5.38 16.25
C ASN A 9 -11.34 4.57 15.05
N ILE A 10 -11.98 4.67 13.88
CA ILE A 10 -11.49 4.07 12.63
C ILE A 10 -10.10 4.62 12.29
N ILE A 11 -9.92 5.94 12.31
CA ILE A 11 -8.62 6.57 12.03
C ILE A 11 -7.57 6.17 13.08
N LYS A 12 -7.89 6.23 14.38
CA LYS A 12 -6.95 5.82 15.44
C LYS A 12 -6.46 4.39 15.28
N ASN A 13 -7.34 3.49 14.88
CA ASN A 13 -6.99 2.08 14.68
C ASN A 13 -6.19 1.86 13.39
N SER A 14 -6.50 2.58 12.30
CA SER A 14 -5.77 2.43 11.03
C SER A 14 -4.30 2.86 11.13
N LEU A 15 -3.98 3.85 11.98
CA LEU A 15 -2.61 4.33 12.21
C LEU A 15 -1.66 3.26 12.78
N LYS A 16 -2.17 2.16 13.34
CA LYS A 16 -1.36 1.03 13.81
C LYS A 16 -0.83 0.15 12.68
N VAL A 17 -1.53 0.15 11.53
CA VAL A 17 -1.24 -0.76 10.41
C VAL A 17 0.13 -0.48 9.77
N PRO A 18 0.55 0.77 9.51
CA PRO A 18 1.88 1.03 8.94
C PRO A 18 3.01 0.48 9.81
N LEU A 19 3.00 0.74 11.12
CA LEU A 19 4.01 0.22 12.05
C LEU A 19 4.01 -1.31 12.06
N ARG A 20 2.82 -1.93 12.12
CA ARG A 20 2.67 -3.39 12.05
C ARG A 20 3.29 -3.96 10.77
N LYS A 21 3.07 -3.32 9.62
CA LYS A 21 3.63 -3.79 8.34
C LYS A 21 5.13 -3.60 8.23
N ILE A 22 5.66 -2.50 8.75
CA ILE A 22 7.12 -2.30 8.83
C ILE A 22 7.75 -3.41 9.68
N ALA A 23 7.17 -3.71 10.85
CA ALA A 23 7.64 -4.77 11.74
C ALA A 23 7.58 -6.16 11.09
N GLU A 24 6.46 -6.52 10.48
CA GLU A 24 6.27 -7.81 9.79
C GLU A 24 7.26 -7.96 8.63
N ASN A 25 7.47 -6.92 7.82
CA ASN A 25 8.43 -6.94 6.73
C ASN A 25 9.88 -7.09 7.22
N ALA A 26 10.17 -6.63 8.44
CA ALA A 26 11.46 -6.80 9.10
C ALA A 26 11.58 -8.12 9.90
N GLY A 27 10.58 -9.01 9.83
CA GLY A 27 10.60 -10.33 10.46
C GLY A 27 10.17 -10.36 11.92
N PHE A 28 9.59 -9.27 12.45
CA PHE A 28 9.06 -9.21 13.81
C PHE A 28 7.56 -9.49 13.84
N GLU A 29 7.04 -9.95 14.99
CA GLU A 29 5.61 -10.07 15.20
C GLU A 29 5.00 -8.68 15.40
N GLY A 30 4.25 -8.21 14.40
CA GLY A 30 3.82 -6.82 14.33
C GLY A 30 2.82 -6.40 15.41
N GLY A 31 2.01 -7.31 15.95
CA GLY A 31 1.10 -7.02 17.06
C GLY A 31 1.82 -6.61 18.33
N VAL A 32 2.81 -7.42 18.74
CA VAL A 32 3.68 -7.21 19.90
C VAL A 32 4.50 -5.93 19.73
N VAL A 33 4.98 -5.64 18.53
CA VAL A 33 5.69 -4.37 18.26
C VAL A 33 4.76 -3.17 18.48
N VAL A 34 3.57 -3.21 17.91
CA VAL A 34 2.57 -2.13 18.07
C VAL A 34 2.22 -1.93 19.55
N GLU A 35 1.92 -3.00 20.28
CA GLU A 35 1.60 -2.92 21.71
C GLU A 35 2.74 -2.33 22.54
N LYS A 36 3.99 -2.72 22.24
CA LYS A 36 5.16 -2.24 22.98
C LYS A 36 5.46 -0.76 22.76
N VAL A 37 5.15 -0.24 21.57
CA VAL A 37 5.32 1.18 21.21
C VAL A 37 4.13 2.04 21.65
N MET A 38 2.94 1.45 21.71
CA MET A 38 1.71 2.19 22.05
C MET A 38 1.77 2.79 23.46
N GLY A 39 1.40 4.08 23.58
CA GLY A 39 1.39 4.80 24.86
C GLY A 39 2.78 5.20 25.37
N LYS A 40 3.85 4.99 24.58
CA LYS A 40 5.19 5.49 24.89
C LYS A 40 5.35 6.94 24.46
N GLU A 41 6.44 7.54 24.91
CA GLU A 41 6.82 8.92 24.56
C GLU A 41 7.13 9.07 23.08
N ALA A 42 6.97 10.29 22.57
CA ALA A 42 7.26 10.60 21.18
C ALA A 42 8.73 10.28 20.86
N GLY A 43 8.97 9.62 19.73
CA GLY A 43 10.30 9.19 19.31
C GLY A 43 10.65 7.76 19.71
N TYR A 44 10.02 7.18 20.75
CA TYR A 44 10.24 5.76 21.06
C TYR A 44 9.61 4.86 20.01
N GLY A 45 10.40 3.95 19.43
CA GLY A 45 9.91 3.02 18.43
C GLY A 45 10.87 1.87 18.14
N LEU A 46 10.43 0.95 17.27
CA LEU A 46 11.28 -0.11 16.73
C LEU A 46 12.10 0.46 15.56
N ASN A 47 13.42 0.42 15.67
CA ASN A 47 14.31 0.57 14.54
C ASN A 47 14.31 -0.76 13.76
N ALA A 48 13.65 -0.79 12.61
CA ALA A 48 13.47 -2.00 11.81
C ALA A 48 14.77 -2.52 11.17
N GLU A 49 15.79 -1.66 11.01
CA GLU A 49 17.09 -2.04 10.47
C GLU A 49 17.93 -2.79 11.53
N THR A 50 17.91 -2.32 12.77
CA THR A 50 18.74 -2.88 13.86
C THR A 50 18.00 -3.83 14.80
N GLY A 51 16.67 -3.83 14.76
CA GLY A 51 15.80 -4.58 15.66
C GLY A 51 15.69 -4.02 17.08
N LYS A 52 16.25 -2.83 17.34
CA LYS A 52 16.28 -2.21 18.68
C LYS A 52 15.08 -1.32 18.93
N TYR A 53 14.66 -1.25 20.19
CA TYR A 53 13.68 -0.27 20.64
C TYR A 53 14.43 0.92 21.23
N GLU A 54 14.35 2.06 20.58
CA GLU A 54 15.16 3.24 20.90
C GLU A 54 14.44 4.52 20.48
N ASN A 55 15.07 5.66 20.76
CA ASN A 55 14.61 6.94 20.21
C ASN A 55 14.96 6.99 18.72
N LEU A 56 13.96 6.87 17.86
CA LEU A 56 14.11 6.87 16.40
C LEU A 56 14.65 8.19 15.86
N ILE A 57 14.39 9.31 16.55
CA ILE A 57 14.92 10.62 16.16
C ILE A 57 16.44 10.65 16.38
N GLU A 58 16.91 10.17 17.53
CA GLU A 58 18.34 10.08 17.83
C GLU A 58 19.04 9.04 16.95
N ALA A 59 18.35 7.95 16.58
CA ALA A 59 18.81 6.94 15.65
C ALA A 59 18.80 7.40 14.17
N GLY A 60 18.31 8.60 13.87
CA GLY A 60 18.27 9.18 12.53
C GLY A 60 17.12 8.69 11.64
N VAL A 61 16.16 7.94 12.18
CA VAL A 61 14.95 7.46 11.50
C VAL A 61 13.84 8.49 11.69
N ILE A 62 13.80 9.50 10.81
CA ILE A 62 12.90 10.66 10.93
C ILE A 62 12.07 10.81 9.67
N ASP A 63 10.75 10.90 9.83
CA ASP A 63 9.84 11.28 8.76
C ASP A 63 9.54 12.79 8.77
N PRO A 64 9.63 13.49 7.63
CA PRO A 64 9.23 14.89 7.56
C PRO A 64 7.73 15.05 7.88
N ALA A 65 7.38 16.03 8.72
CA ALA A 65 5.98 16.28 9.12
C ALA A 65 5.03 16.50 7.92
N LYS A 66 5.53 17.13 6.85
CA LYS A 66 4.76 17.33 5.60
C LYS A 66 4.38 15.99 4.95
N VAL A 67 5.29 15.02 4.97
CA VAL A 67 5.07 13.70 4.36
C VAL A 67 3.98 12.96 5.14
N VAL A 68 4.14 12.82 6.47
CA VAL A 68 3.16 12.12 7.31
C VAL A 68 1.76 12.75 7.20
N ARG A 69 1.69 14.08 7.28
CA ARG A 69 0.42 14.82 7.14
C ARG A 69 -0.25 14.60 5.78
N ALA A 70 0.51 14.77 4.70
CA ALA A 70 -0.02 14.63 3.34
C ALA A 70 -0.49 13.20 3.08
N THR A 71 0.24 12.19 3.56
CA THR A 71 -0.14 10.78 3.44
C THR A 71 -1.50 10.50 4.08
N ILE A 72 -1.72 10.96 5.32
CA ILE A 72 -3.00 10.74 6.01
C ILE A 72 -4.13 11.49 5.30
N GLN A 73 -3.90 12.73 4.86
CA GLN A 73 -4.92 13.52 4.15
C GLN A 73 -5.33 12.86 2.83
N ASN A 74 -4.36 12.41 2.04
CA ASN A 74 -4.63 11.74 0.76
C ASN A 74 -5.32 10.39 0.97
N ALA A 75 -4.88 9.60 1.95
CA ALA A 75 -5.52 8.32 2.29
C ALA A 75 -6.97 8.51 2.73
N SER A 76 -7.25 9.49 3.60
CA SER A 76 -8.61 9.83 4.02
C SER A 76 -9.47 10.33 2.86
N SER A 77 -8.89 11.08 1.92
CA SER A 77 -9.61 11.54 0.71
C SER A 77 -10.05 10.38 -0.18
N ILE A 78 -9.18 9.40 -0.41
CA ILE A 78 -9.51 8.19 -1.17
C ILE A 78 -10.52 7.32 -0.42
N ALA A 79 -10.34 7.13 0.89
CA ALA A 79 -11.27 6.37 1.72
C ALA A 79 -12.68 6.97 1.69
N ASN A 80 -12.79 8.30 1.78
CA ASN A 80 -14.07 8.99 1.65
C ASN A 80 -14.70 8.76 0.29
N LEU A 81 -13.92 8.93 -0.80
CA LEU A 81 -14.41 8.68 -2.16
C LEU A 81 -14.96 7.25 -2.30
N ILE A 82 -14.22 6.24 -1.83
CA ILE A 82 -14.65 4.84 -1.90
C ILE A 82 -15.92 4.61 -1.06
N LEU A 83 -15.96 5.10 0.18
CA LEU A 83 -17.09 4.89 1.10
C LEU A 83 -18.39 5.54 0.61
N THR A 84 -18.30 6.63 -0.16
CA THR A 84 -19.48 7.30 -0.73
C THR A 84 -19.79 6.88 -2.17
N THR A 85 -19.03 5.94 -2.74
CA THR A 85 -19.26 5.47 -4.11
C THR A 85 -20.27 4.33 -4.10
N GLU A 86 -21.47 4.61 -4.59
CA GLU A 86 -22.57 3.62 -4.65
C GLU A 86 -22.53 2.72 -5.90
N ALA A 87 -21.89 3.17 -6.99
CA ALA A 87 -21.86 2.43 -8.25
C ALA A 87 -20.53 2.63 -9.00
N LEU A 88 -20.09 1.55 -9.65
CA LEU A 88 -18.94 1.53 -10.56
C LEU A 88 -19.42 0.99 -11.91
N VAL A 89 -19.10 1.70 -12.99
CA VAL A 89 -19.39 1.28 -14.37
C VAL A 89 -18.06 0.94 -15.03
N THR A 90 -17.99 -0.25 -15.64
CA THR A 90 -16.81 -0.74 -16.36
C THR A 90 -17.19 -1.20 -17.74
N ASP A 91 -16.26 -1.08 -18.70
CA ASP A 91 -16.44 -1.67 -20.02
C ASP A 91 -16.46 -3.20 -19.96
N ILE A 92 -17.20 -3.83 -20.87
CA ILE A 92 -17.22 -5.28 -21.00
C ILE A 92 -15.89 -5.72 -21.63
N PRO A 93 -15.18 -6.72 -21.06
CA PRO A 93 -13.96 -7.24 -21.68
C PRO A 93 -14.22 -7.68 -23.13
N GLU A 94 -13.54 -7.05 -24.09
CA GLU A 94 -13.63 -7.45 -25.48
C GLU A 94 -12.83 -8.75 -25.71
N GLU A 95 -13.48 -9.76 -26.29
CA GLU A 95 -12.74 -10.87 -26.87
C GLU A 95 -11.96 -10.34 -28.06
N LYS A 96 -10.62 -10.27 -27.93
CA LYS A 96 -9.77 -10.02 -29.09
C LYS A 96 -10.04 -11.12 -30.10
N PRO A 97 -10.44 -10.80 -31.35
CA PRO A 97 -10.68 -11.83 -32.34
C PRO A 97 -9.43 -12.70 -32.45
N ALA A 98 -9.63 -14.02 -32.38
CA ALA A 98 -8.57 -14.97 -32.65
C ALA A 98 -7.93 -14.55 -33.97
N MET A 99 -6.64 -14.18 -33.94
CA MET A 99 -5.91 -13.90 -35.18
C MET A 99 -6.16 -15.10 -36.10
N PRO A 100 -6.63 -14.87 -37.34
CA PRO A 100 -6.98 -15.97 -38.22
C PRO A 100 -5.79 -16.93 -38.29
N ALA A 101 -6.06 -18.19 -37.98
CA ALA A 101 -5.07 -19.25 -38.08
C ALA A 101 -4.48 -19.18 -39.48
N MET A 102 -3.18 -18.86 -39.56
CA MET A 102 -2.48 -18.84 -40.83
C MET A 102 -2.68 -20.21 -41.50
N PRO A 103 -3.14 -20.28 -42.76
CA PRO A 103 -3.41 -21.55 -43.41
C PRO A 103 -2.17 -22.46 -43.37
N PRO A 104 -2.30 -23.73 -42.96
CA PRO A 104 -1.22 -24.70 -43.10
C PRO A 104 -1.11 -25.04 -44.59
N GLY A 105 -0.31 -24.28 -45.34
CA GLY A 105 -0.13 -24.57 -46.77
C GLY A 105 0.35 -23.45 -47.68
N GLY A 106 0.75 -22.29 -47.17
CA GLY A 106 1.42 -21.28 -47.98
C GLY A 106 2.90 -21.58 -48.14
N GLY A 107 3.26 -22.48 -49.06
CA GLY A 107 4.65 -22.67 -49.45
C GLY A 107 5.27 -21.36 -49.89
N MET A 108 6.24 -20.86 -49.13
CA MET A 108 7.17 -19.84 -49.58
C MET A 108 8.57 -20.50 -49.63
N PRO A 109 9.27 -20.46 -50.78
CA PRO A 109 10.59 -21.07 -50.90
C PRO A 109 11.58 -20.40 -49.94
N PRO A 110 12.66 -21.09 -49.53
CA PRO A 110 13.74 -20.47 -48.78
C PRO A 110 14.47 -19.51 -49.72
N GLY A 111 14.12 -18.23 -49.66
CA GLY A 111 14.55 -17.26 -50.68
C GLY A 111 14.77 -15.86 -50.11
N GLY A 112 16.01 -15.61 -49.70
CA GLY A 112 16.65 -14.30 -49.81
C GLY A 112 16.50 -13.38 -48.59
N GLY A 113 17.64 -12.97 -48.04
CA GLY A 113 17.71 -11.92 -47.02
C GLY A 113 17.33 -10.55 -47.56
N MET A 114 17.22 -9.56 -46.68
CA MET A 114 18.27 -8.56 -46.41
C MET A 114 17.64 -7.42 -45.59
N TYR A 115 18.36 -7.03 -44.53
CA TYR A 115 18.18 -5.87 -43.65
C TYR A 115 17.00 -5.91 -42.67
#